data_AF-A0A940A3Y7-F1
#
_entry.id   AF-A0A940A3Y7-F1
#
_cell.length_a   1.000
_cell.length_b   1.000
_cell.length_c   1.000
_cell.angle_alpha   90.00
_cell.angle_beta   90.00
_cell.angle_gamma   90.00
#
_symmetry.space_group_name_H-M   'P 1'
#
loop_
_entity.id
_entity.type
_entity.pdbx_description
1 polymer ?
#
loop_
_entity_poly.entity_id
_entity_poly.type
_entity_poly.pdbx_seq_one_letter_code
_entity_poly.pdbx_strand_id
1 'polypeptide(L)'
;MGLCFRKSISLGKGLKLNLSKSGPSVSFGKSGLRQSIALNGKTRTTVGIPGTGVYYTKASSVGKITDMLTGKNKKADKEEKTKTSSRKAAGEGAGAGAAATTAAASEAAQARQAAAEERAAAAEEKARAAEEERKAAEEAVAEYEAHIEEIKSVHKASDGAINWNWVKEGNVAPELKVLVPLAERVLAGDIDAYFEVIEEVAPFDDLLEYGSGFEIGTDIPNILEIEFQVKSKEVVPENKLSLTSSGALSDKPLAKGAYYDLVQDYVASTILRVARDSFALLPIDTVLIHATDRVLNTATGIEEDMTLVSCRISRYTVEKINFEFVDPSDALTNFECNMKFKKTAGFEPVDRLLP
;
A
#
# COMPACT_ATOMS: atom_id res chain seq x y z
N MET A 1 -30.19 -36.20 -46.96
CA MET A 1 -30.39 -34.95 -46.20
C MET A 1 -30.09 -35.24 -44.74
N GLY A 2 -28.87 -34.96 -44.26
CA GLY A 2 -28.45 -35.29 -42.89
C GLY A 2 -28.82 -34.19 -41.90
N LEU A 3 -29.38 -34.54 -40.75
CA LEU A 3 -29.64 -33.63 -39.63
C LEU A 3 -28.31 -33.11 -39.06
N CYS A 4 -28.04 -31.82 -39.22
CA CYS A 4 -26.85 -31.17 -38.67
C CYS A 4 -27.11 -30.71 -37.23
N PHE A 5 -26.52 -31.40 -36.24
CA PHE A 5 -26.58 -31.01 -34.83
C PHE A 5 -25.45 -30.03 -34.50
N ARG A 6 -25.77 -28.76 -34.23
CA ARG A 6 -24.81 -27.75 -33.75
C ARG A 6 -25.21 -27.33 -32.33
N LYS A 7 -24.55 -27.87 -31.31
CA LYS A 7 -24.68 -27.40 -29.92
C LYS A 7 -23.45 -26.59 -29.52
N SER A 8 -23.60 -25.28 -29.42
CA SER A 8 -22.64 -24.41 -28.73
C SER A 8 -23.27 -23.85 -27.46
N ILE A 9 -22.62 -24.05 -26.33
CA ILE A 9 -23.09 -23.54 -25.03
C ILE A 9 -22.17 -22.37 -24.63
N SER A 10 -22.75 -21.22 -24.35
CA SER A 10 -22.02 -20.06 -23.82
C SER A 10 -21.78 -20.29 -22.32
N LEU A 11 -20.52 -20.23 -21.89
CA LEU A 11 -20.14 -20.42 -20.48
C LEU A 11 -19.92 -19.07 -19.75
N GLY A 12 -20.30 -17.95 -20.38
CA GLY A 12 -20.08 -16.59 -19.87
C GLY A 12 -18.66 -16.07 -20.10
N LYS A 13 -18.46 -14.74 -19.94
CA LYS A 13 -17.16 -14.03 -20.03
C LYS A 13 -16.29 -14.36 -21.27
N GLY A 14 -16.91 -14.63 -22.42
CA GLY A 14 -16.19 -14.87 -23.69
C GLY A 14 -15.73 -16.32 -23.92
N LEU A 15 -16.15 -17.28 -23.07
CA LEU A 15 -15.93 -18.71 -23.28
C LEU A 15 -17.14 -19.39 -23.95
N LYS A 16 -16.87 -20.21 -24.96
CA LYS A 16 -17.88 -21.03 -25.67
C LYS A 16 -17.41 -22.47 -25.78
N LEU A 17 -18.25 -23.41 -25.37
CA LEU A 17 -18.01 -24.84 -25.54
C LEU A 17 -18.80 -25.33 -26.75
N ASN A 18 -18.10 -25.87 -27.75
CA ASN A 18 -18.71 -26.40 -28.97
C ASN A 18 -18.63 -27.92 -28.97
N LEU A 19 -19.79 -28.57 -29.07
CA LEU A 19 -19.93 -30.02 -29.21
C LEU A 19 -20.17 -30.33 -30.69
N SER A 20 -19.28 -31.11 -31.30
CA SER A 20 -19.39 -31.57 -32.69
C SER A 20 -19.02 -33.05 -32.82
N LYS A 21 -19.27 -33.65 -33.99
CA LYS A 21 -18.94 -35.05 -34.29
C LYS A 21 -17.45 -35.39 -34.11
N SER A 22 -16.57 -34.39 -34.18
CA SER A 22 -15.11 -34.53 -34.02
C SER A 22 -14.62 -34.33 -32.57
N GLY A 23 -15.52 -34.19 -31.60
CA GLY A 23 -15.24 -34.03 -30.18
C GLY A 23 -15.50 -32.61 -29.64
N PRO A 24 -15.54 -32.45 -28.30
CA PRO A 24 -15.69 -31.15 -27.66
C PRO A 24 -14.51 -30.22 -27.97
N SER A 25 -14.79 -28.93 -28.14
CA SER A 25 -13.77 -27.89 -28.23
C SER A 25 -14.16 -26.68 -27.37
N VAL A 26 -13.17 -26.12 -26.69
CA VAL A 26 -13.32 -24.90 -25.90
C VAL A 26 -12.76 -23.75 -26.71
N SER A 27 -13.52 -22.66 -26.79
CA SER A 27 -13.08 -21.44 -27.43
C SER A 27 -13.16 -20.28 -26.48
N PHE A 28 -12.13 -19.45 -26.45
CA PHE A 28 -12.06 -18.25 -25.64
C PHE A 28 -11.61 -17.07 -26.51
N GLY A 29 -12.26 -15.91 -26.34
CA GLY A 29 -11.90 -14.70 -27.10
C GLY A 29 -12.99 -13.63 -27.19
N LYS A 30 -12.57 -12.37 -27.35
CA LYS A 30 -13.42 -11.19 -27.59
C LYS A 30 -13.50 -10.89 -29.10
N SER A 31 -14.35 -9.94 -29.50
CA SER A 31 -14.49 -9.53 -30.92
C SER A 31 -13.12 -9.16 -31.49
N GLY A 32 -12.64 -9.93 -32.47
CA GLY A 32 -11.35 -9.71 -33.15
C GLY A 32 -10.19 -10.65 -32.75
N LEU A 33 -10.24 -11.36 -31.61
CA LEU A 33 -9.23 -12.37 -31.26
C LEU A 33 -9.88 -13.58 -30.61
N ARG A 34 -9.82 -14.73 -31.28
CA ARG A 34 -10.44 -15.98 -30.84
C ARG A 34 -9.48 -17.15 -30.95
N GLN A 35 -9.24 -17.84 -29.84
CA GLN A 35 -8.53 -19.10 -29.82
C GLN A 35 -9.50 -20.25 -29.54
N SER A 36 -9.33 -21.37 -30.24
CA SER A 36 -10.10 -22.59 -30.06
C SER A 36 -9.15 -23.76 -29.87
N ILE A 37 -9.36 -24.51 -28.82
CA ILE A 37 -8.61 -25.72 -28.51
C ILE A 37 -9.60 -26.89 -28.58
N ALA A 38 -9.33 -27.81 -29.49
CA ALA A 38 -10.08 -29.05 -29.60
C ALA A 38 -9.32 -30.19 -28.92
N LEU A 39 -10.05 -31.13 -28.30
CA LEU A 39 -9.48 -32.30 -27.63
C LEU A 39 -8.71 -33.25 -28.58
N ASN A 40 -8.86 -33.07 -29.89
CA ASN A 40 -8.12 -33.80 -30.93
C ASN A 40 -6.75 -33.16 -31.28
N GLY A 41 -6.23 -32.27 -30.43
CA GLY A 41 -4.91 -31.67 -30.61
C GLY A 41 -4.85 -30.66 -31.78
N LYS A 42 -5.98 -30.11 -32.22
CA LYS A 42 -6.02 -29.02 -33.19
C LYS A 42 -6.26 -27.69 -32.46
N THR A 43 -5.35 -26.75 -32.66
CA THR A 43 -5.50 -25.38 -32.18
C THR A 43 -5.81 -24.47 -33.36
N ARG A 44 -6.81 -23.60 -33.20
CA ARG A 44 -7.21 -22.62 -34.20
C ARG A 44 -7.17 -21.23 -33.58
N THR A 45 -6.31 -20.38 -34.13
CA THR A 45 -6.21 -18.98 -33.74
C THR A 45 -6.76 -18.13 -34.88
N THR A 46 -7.80 -17.36 -34.58
CA THR A 46 -8.42 -16.41 -35.50
C THR A 46 -8.17 -15.00 -34.98
N VAL A 47 -7.55 -14.16 -35.81
CA VAL A 47 -7.32 -12.74 -35.56
C VAL A 47 -8.06 -11.97 -36.66
N GLY A 48 -8.87 -11.00 -36.30
CA GLY A 48 -9.63 -10.20 -37.26
C GLY A 48 -9.91 -8.82 -36.72
N ILE A 49 -10.17 -7.88 -37.63
CA ILE A 49 -10.52 -6.51 -37.25
C ILE A 49 -12.04 -6.44 -37.14
N PRO A 50 -12.61 -6.01 -35.98
CA PRO A 50 -14.05 -5.94 -35.78
C PRO A 50 -14.70 -4.98 -36.80
N GLY A 51 -15.84 -5.37 -37.38
CA GLY A 51 -16.63 -4.50 -38.27
C GLY A 51 -16.16 -4.41 -39.72
N THR A 52 -14.98 -4.93 -40.09
CA THR A 52 -14.42 -4.80 -41.45
C THR A 52 -14.55 -6.07 -42.31
N GLY A 53 -14.96 -7.19 -41.73
CA GLY A 53 -15.05 -8.48 -42.44
C GLY A 53 -13.69 -9.15 -42.73
N VAL A 54 -12.58 -8.51 -42.38
CA VAL A 54 -11.22 -9.03 -42.59
C VAL A 54 -10.80 -9.90 -41.41
N TYR A 55 -10.58 -11.19 -41.66
CA TYR A 55 -10.12 -12.14 -40.65
C TYR A 55 -9.05 -13.08 -41.21
N TYR A 56 -8.05 -13.38 -40.39
CA TYR A 56 -7.03 -14.38 -40.63
C TYR A 56 -7.22 -15.54 -39.64
N THR A 57 -7.23 -16.77 -40.15
CA THR A 57 -7.30 -17.98 -39.31
C THR A 57 -6.09 -18.85 -39.59
N LYS A 58 -5.39 -19.26 -38.54
CA LYS A 58 -4.35 -20.30 -38.62
C LYS A 58 -4.77 -21.52 -37.81
N ALA A 59 -4.69 -22.70 -38.42
CA ALA A 59 -4.90 -23.98 -37.77
C ALA A 59 -3.56 -24.73 -37.67
N SER A 60 -3.26 -25.27 -36.50
CA SER A 60 -2.04 -26.03 -36.23
C SER A 60 -2.38 -27.34 -35.52
N SER A 61 -1.72 -28.42 -35.94
CA SER A 61 -1.83 -29.74 -35.32
C SER A 61 -0.68 -29.96 -34.34
N VAL A 62 -1.01 -30.45 -33.15
CA VAL A 62 -0.06 -30.75 -32.06
C VAL A 62 1.01 -31.77 -32.46
N GLY A 63 0.79 -32.58 -33.51
CA GLY A 63 1.78 -33.55 -34.02
C GLY A 63 3.10 -32.95 -34.50
N LYS A 64 3.13 -31.69 -34.94
CA LYS A 64 4.37 -31.01 -35.35
C LYS A 64 5.16 -30.42 -34.17
N ILE A 65 4.51 -30.25 -33.01
CA ILE A 65 5.13 -29.72 -31.79
C ILE A 65 5.82 -30.86 -31.02
N THR A 66 5.26 -32.07 -31.06
CA THR A 66 5.88 -33.28 -30.49
C THR A 66 7.13 -33.73 -31.26
N ASP A 67 7.17 -33.58 -32.59
CA ASP A 67 8.38 -33.90 -33.39
C ASP A 67 9.51 -32.86 -33.21
N MET A 68 9.17 -31.61 -32.88
CA MET A 68 10.16 -30.57 -32.55
C MET A 68 10.69 -30.68 -31.11
N LEU A 69 9.89 -31.22 -30.17
CA LEU A 69 10.24 -31.31 -28.74
C LEU A 69 10.88 -32.66 -28.32
N THR A 70 10.86 -33.71 -29.16
CA THR A 70 11.37 -35.04 -28.79
C THR A 70 12.68 -35.46 -29.47
N GLY A 71 13.36 -34.57 -30.19
CA GLY A 71 14.80 -34.68 -30.46
C GLY A 71 15.30 -36.03 -31.02
N LYS A 72 14.56 -36.70 -31.92
CA LYS A 72 15.05 -37.92 -32.60
C LYS A 72 15.72 -37.58 -33.92
N ASN A 73 17.02 -37.32 -33.86
CA ASN A 73 17.91 -37.46 -35.01
C ASN A 73 18.57 -38.86 -34.94
N LYS A 74 18.36 -39.70 -35.96
CA LYS A 74 19.23 -40.86 -36.25
C LYS A 74 19.88 -40.66 -37.62
N LYS A 75 21.20 -40.82 -37.59
CA LYS A 75 22.25 -40.45 -38.55
C LYS A 75 22.30 -41.26 -39.85
N ALA A 76 23.04 -40.68 -40.81
CA ALA A 76 23.89 -41.28 -41.87
C ALA A 76 23.14 -42.05 -42.98
N ASP A 77 23.49 -41.98 -44.26
CA ASP A 77 24.83 -42.00 -44.89
C ASP A 77 24.74 -41.57 -46.38
N LYS A 78 25.90 -41.15 -46.94
CA LYS A 78 26.40 -41.33 -48.33
C LYS A 78 25.55 -40.93 -49.55
N GLU A 79 25.97 -39.94 -50.35
CA GLU A 79 26.97 -39.95 -51.45
C GLU A 79 26.30 -40.00 -52.84
N GLU A 80 26.90 -39.24 -53.77
CA GLU A 80 26.83 -39.37 -55.24
C GLU A 80 25.52 -39.06 -56.00
N LYS A 81 25.47 -37.93 -56.73
CA LYS A 81 25.98 -37.80 -58.12
C LYS A 81 25.54 -36.49 -58.79
N THR A 82 26.51 -35.59 -58.90
CA THR A 82 27.04 -34.99 -60.13
C THR A 82 26.20 -35.00 -61.42
N LYS A 83 25.98 -33.78 -61.94
CA LYS A 83 25.86 -33.35 -63.35
C LYS A 83 24.75 -33.95 -64.21
N THR A 84 23.95 -33.08 -64.84
CA THR A 84 24.13 -32.81 -66.28
C THR A 84 23.43 -31.50 -66.67
N SER A 85 24.24 -30.67 -67.31
CA SER A 85 23.99 -29.42 -68.01
C SER A 85 23.19 -29.57 -69.31
N SER A 86 22.78 -28.40 -69.84
CA SER A 86 22.41 -28.12 -71.25
C SER A 86 20.93 -28.35 -71.59
N ARG A 87 20.22 -27.55 -72.39
CA ARG A 87 20.47 -26.42 -73.33
C ARG A 87 19.09 -25.77 -73.56
N LYS A 88 18.94 -24.44 -73.49
CA LYS A 88 18.99 -23.43 -74.58
C LYS A 88 17.64 -23.17 -75.31
N ALA A 89 17.46 -21.88 -75.63
CA ALA A 89 16.54 -21.23 -76.59
C ALA A 89 15.20 -20.79 -75.99
N ALA A 90 14.98 -19.49 -75.74
CA ALA A 90 14.77 -18.36 -76.66
C ALA A 90 13.29 -18.19 -77.01
N GLY A 91 12.78 -16.97 -76.79
CA GLY A 91 11.42 -16.55 -77.12
C GLY A 91 11.14 -15.18 -76.52
N GLU A 92 11.41 -14.14 -77.30
CA GLU A 92 10.95 -12.76 -77.09
C GLU A 92 9.43 -12.70 -76.97
N GLY A 93 8.94 -11.82 -76.11
CA GLY A 93 7.52 -11.50 -75.98
C GLY A 93 7.34 -10.33 -75.02
N ALA A 94 7.20 -9.14 -75.61
CA ALA A 94 6.95 -7.88 -74.94
C ALA A 94 5.78 -7.93 -73.96
N GLY A 95 5.86 -7.14 -72.88
CA GLY A 95 4.72 -6.92 -71.99
C GLY A 95 5.09 -6.06 -70.79
N ALA A 96 4.84 -4.77 -70.91
CA ALA A 96 4.89 -3.80 -69.83
C ALA A 96 4.18 -4.32 -68.56
N GLY A 97 4.91 -4.46 -67.45
CA GLY A 97 4.34 -4.93 -66.18
C GLY A 97 5.29 -5.04 -64.98
N ALA A 98 6.55 -4.60 -65.12
CA ALA A 98 7.58 -4.78 -64.08
C ALA A 98 7.78 -3.56 -63.16
N ALA A 99 7.27 -2.37 -63.51
CA ALA A 99 7.42 -1.16 -62.69
C ALA A 99 6.26 -0.96 -61.67
N ALA A 100 5.07 -1.49 -61.95
CA ALA A 100 3.90 -1.39 -61.06
C ALA A 100 3.92 -2.43 -59.93
N THR A 101 4.64 -3.54 -60.12
CA THR A 101 4.74 -4.65 -59.15
C THR A 101 5.82 -4.43 -58.09
N THR A 102 6.82 -3.58 -58.35
CA THR A 102 7.86 -3.19 -57.38
C THR A 102 7.41 -2.04 -56.48
N ALA A 103 6.67 -1.07 -57.01
CA ALA A 103 6.10 0.04 -56.24
C ALA A 103 5.03 -0.43 -55.22
N ALA A 104 4.12 -1.32 -55.63
CA ALA A 104 3.11 -1.89 -54.73
C ALA A 104 3.74 -2.82 -53.67
N ALA A 105 4.85 -3.49 -54.00
CA ALA A 105 5.61 -4.30 -53.04
C ALA A 105 6.39 -3.43 -52.03
N SER A 106 6.94 -2.29 -52.46
CA SER A 106 7.60 -1.33 -51.57
C SER A 106 6.61 -0.60 -50.66
N GLU A 107 5.43 -0.22 -51.14
CA GLU A 107 4.37 0.37 -50.30
C GLU A 107 3.86 -0.63 -49.26
N ALA A 108 3.66 -1.90 -49.63
CA ALA A 108 3.27 -2.94 -48.68
C ALA A 108 4.36 -3.25 -47.63
N ALA A 109 5.63 -3.09 -47.98
CA ALA A 109 6.74 -3.23 -47.03
C ALA A 109 6.83 -2.04 -46.07
N GLN A 110 6.67 -0.81 -46.58
CA GLN A 110 6.62 0.42 -45.77
C GLN A 110 5.42 0.43 -44.82
N ALA A 111 4.24 0.02 -45.27
CA ALA A 111 3.06 -0.11 -44.42
C ALA A 111 3.24 -1.14 -43.29
N ARG A 112 4.00 -2.22 -43.53
CA ARG A 112 4.34 -3.21 -42.49
C ARG A 112 5.37 -2.70 -41.50
N GLN A 113 6.35 -1.90 -41.94
CA GLN A 113 7.31 -1.23 -41.05
C GLN A 113 6.62 -0.20 -40.17
N ALA A 114 5.79 0.68 -40.75
CA ALA A 114 5.02 1.67 -39.99
C ALA A 114 4.10 1.00 -38.94
N ALA A 115 3.40 -0.08 -39.30
CA ALA A 115 2.57 -0.82 -38.35
C ALA A 115 3.38 -1.60 -37.28
N ALA A 116 4.66 -1.91 -37.53
CA ALA A 116 5.54 -2.53 -36.56
C ALA A 116 6.11 -1.49 -35.58
N GLU A 117 6.49 -0.31 -36.07
CA GLU A 117 6.94 0.84 -35.27
C GLU A 117 5.81 1.34 -34.36
N GLU A 118 4.59 1.47 -34.86
CA GLU A 118 3.42 1.85 -34.05
C GLU A 118 3.13 0.84 -32.93
N ARG A 119 3.28 -0.47 -33.21
CA ARG A 119 3.14 -1.52 -32.18
C ARG A 119 4.27 -1.54 -31.17
N ALA A 120 5.50 -1.24 -31.61
CA ALA A 120 6.65 -1.13 -30.71
C ALA A 120 6.47 0.07 -29.77
N ALA A 121 6.09 1.23 -30.31
CA ALA A 121 5.76 2.43 -29.53
C ALA A 121 4.63 2.18 -28.53
N ALA A 122 3.53 1.53 -28.94
CA ALA A 122 2.43 1.17 -28.05
C ALA A 122 2.83 0.14 -26.96
N ALA A 123 3.78 -0.76 -27.27
CA ALA A 123 4.29 -1.72 -26.30
C ALA A 123 5.22 -1.05 -25.27
N GLU A 124 6.07 -0.11 -25.71
CA GLU A 124 6.93 0.69 -24.85
C GLU A 124 6.10 1.62 -23.94
N GLU A 125 5.08 2.28 -24.47
CA GLU A 125 4.15 3.10 -23.69
C GLU A 125 3.43 2.27 -22.62
N LYS A 126 2.93 1.09 -22.99
CA LYS A 126 2.30 0.17 -22.04
C LYS A 126 3.27 -0.36 -20.98
N ALA A 127 4.53 -0.62 -21.35
CA ALA A 127 5.56 -1.06 -20.42
C ALA A 127 5.91 0.06 -19.42
N ARG A 128 6.02 1.30 -19.90
CA ARG A 128 6.24 2.48 -19.07
C ARG A 128 5.08 2.74 -18.11
N ALA A 129 3.84 2.68 -18.60
CA ALA A 129 2.66 2.82 -17.76
C ALA A 129 2.60 1.73 -16.67
N ALA A 130 2.91 0.48 -17.01
CA ALA A 130 2.97 -0.61 -16.03
C ALA A 130 4.12 -0.43 -15.01
N GLU A 131 5.24 0.18 -15.40
CA GLU A 131 6.34 0.50 -14.48
C GLU A 131 5.97 1.67 -13.55
N GLU A 132 5.31 2.70 -14.07
CA GLU A 132 4.80 3.84 -13.28
C GLU A 132 3.75 3.37 -12.27
N GLU A 133 2.80 2.52 -12.67
CA GLU A 133 1.83 1.89 -11.75
C GLU A 133 2.52 1.05 -10.67
N ARG A 134 3.58 0.31 -11.01
CA ARG A 134 4.34 -0.49 -10.04
C ARG A 134 5.08 0.40 -9.04
N LYS A 135 5.71 1.47 -9.52
CA LYS A 135 6.39 2.46 -8.67
C LYS A 135 5.42 3.14 -7.71
N ALA A 136 4.26 3.57 -8.20
CA ALA A 136 3.22 4.15 -7.35
C ALA A 136 2.69 3.15 -6.31
N ALA A 137 2.56 1.86 -6.67
CA ALA A 137 2.19 0.81 -5.72
C ALA A 137 3.29 0.56 -4.66
N GLU A 138 4.56 0.55 -5.06
CA GLU A 138 5.71 0.43 -4.16
C GLU A 138 5.77 1.62 -3.18
N GLU A 139 5.58 2.85 -3.67
CA GLU A 139 5.55 4.08 -2.88
C GLU A 139 4.39 4.09 -1.88
N ALA A 140 3.17 3.75 -2.31
CA ALA A 140 2.01 3.69 -1.42
C ALA A 140 2.16 2.65 -0.29
N VAL A 141 2.81 1.51 -0.57
CA VAL A 141 3.12 0.51 0.46
C VAL A 141 4.19 1.02 1.41
N ALA A 142 5.22 1.71 0.90
CA ALA A 142 6.26 2.28 1.72
C ALA A 142 5.73 3.39 2.65
N GLU A 143 4.87 4.28 2.15
CA GLU A 143 4.19 5.31 2.97
C GLU A 143 3.33 4.68 4.07
N TYR A 144 2.56 3.63 3.74
CA TYR A 144 1.78 2.89 4.71
C TYR A 144 2.66 2.23 5.78
N GLU A 145 3.75 1.56 5.39
CA GLU A 145 4.66 0.92 6.34
C GLU A 145 5.36 1.93 7.24
N ALA A 146 5.77 3.08 6.70
CA ALA A 146 6.34 4.18 7.46
C ALA A 146 5.33 4.74 8.48
N HIS A 147 4.09 5.01 8.07
CA HIS A 147 3.03 5.47 8.96
C HIS A 147 2.76 4.48 10.11
N ILE A 148 2.72 3.18 9.81
CA ILE A 148 2.54 2.13 10.84
C ILE A 148 3.71 2.11 11.83
N GLU A 149 4.94 2.27 11.36
CA GLU A 149 6.12 2.31 12.23
C GLU A 149 6.12 3.58 13.10
N GLU A 150 5.74 4.71 12.52
CA GLU A 150 5.63 6.00 13.18
C GLU A 150 4.61 5.98 14.32
N ILE A 151 3.35 5.57 14.07
CA ILE A 151 2.33 5.50 15.12
C ILE A 151 2.70 4.52 16.24
N LYS A 152 3.47 3.46 15.95
CA LYS A 152 3.97 2.51 16.96
C LYS A 152 5.12 3.05 17.79
N SER A 153 5.83 4.06 17.28
CA SER A 153 7.08 4.55 17.85
C SER A 153 7.03 6.01 18.31
N VAL A 154 5.85 6.65 18.30
CA VAL A 154 5.62 8.02 18.84
C VAL A 154 6.32 8.25 20.18
N HIS A 155 6.25 7.29 21.12
CA HIS A 155 6.88 7.36 22.44
C HIS A 155 8.41 7.46 22.42
N LYS A 156 9.09 7.15 21.30
CA LYS A 156 10.55 7.20 21.20
C LYS A 156 11.04 8.64 21.04
N ALA A 157 10.30 9.45 20.30
CA ALA A 157 10.53 10.88 20.26
C ALA A 157 10.32 11.48 21.67
N SER A 158 11.16 12.41 22.06
CA SER A 158 10.96 13.27 23.24
C SER A 158 11.75 14.55 23.06
N ASP A 159 11.18 15.65 23.50
CA ASP A 159 11.86 16.94 23.46
C ASP A 159 12.98 17.00 24.51
N GLY A 160 13.92 17.92 24.31
CA GLY A 160 15.02 18.13 25.25
C GLY A 160 14.49 18.71 26.57
N ALA A 161 14.92 18.15 27.70
CA ALA A 161 14.51 18.65 29.00
C ALA A 161 15.05 20.05 29.29
N ILE A 162 14.18 20.94 29.76
CA ILE A 162 14.55 22.29 30.20
C ILE A 162 15.11 22.23 31.62
N ASN A 163 16.35 22.67 31.79
CA ASN A 163 16.93 22.84 33.11
C ASN A 163 16.58 24.23 33.66
N TRP A 164 15.44 24.34 34.34
CA TRP A 164 14.96 25.60 34.91
C TRP A 164 15.92 26.23 35.93
N ASN A 165 16.70 25.42 36.66
CA ASN A 165 17.74 25.96 37.56
C ASN A 165 18.83 26.68 36.75
N TRP A 166 19.24 26.11 35.62
CA TRP A 166 20.22 26.72 34.71
C TRP A 166 19.72 28.04 34.12
N VAL A 167 18.42 28.09 33.75
CA VAL A 167 17.77 29.33 33.27
C VAL A 167 17.71 30.38 34.37
N LYS A 168 17.28 30.00 35.58
CA LYS A 168 17.22 30.88 36.76
C LYS A 168 18.58 31.47 37.13
N GLU A 169 19.66 30.68 37.05
CA GLU A 169 21.03 31.14 37.29
C GLU A 169 21.54 32.11 36.19
N GLY A 170 20.79 32.28 35.10
CA GLY A 170 21.15 33.14 33.99
C GLY A 170 22.27 32.57 33.12
N ASN A 171 22.50 31.25 33.17
CA ASN A 171 23.51 30.54 32.39
C ASN A 171 23.08 30.31 30.92
N VAL A 172 22.18 31.14 30.42
CA VAL A 172 21.66 31.13 29.06
C VAL A 172 22.26 32.28 28.24
N ALA A 173 22.05 32.26 26.93
CA ALA A 173 22.48 33.34 26.05
C ALA A 173 21.91 34.70 26.50
N PRO A 174 22.61 35.83 26.27
CA PRO A 174 22.22 37.14 26.79
C PRO A 174 20.76 37.54 26.50
N GLU A 175 20.27 37.22 25.30
CA GLU A 175 18.89 37.46 24.84
C GLU A 175 17.84 36.66 25.62
N LEU A 176 18.19 35.48 26.14
CA LEU A 176 17.28 34.60 26.89
C LEU A 176 17.25 34.90 28.39
N LYS A 177 18.10 35.81 28.89
CA LYS A 177 18.09 36.21 30.31
C LYS A 177 16.79 36.89 30.74
N VAL A 178 15.99 37.37 29.79
CA VAL A 178 14.64 37.86 30.04
C VAL A 178 13.73 36.79 30.65
N LEU A 179 14.05 35.49 30.48
CA LEU A 179 13.28 34.37 31.01
C LEU A 179 13.62 34.03 32.47
N VAL A 180 14.60 34.68 33.09
CA VAL A 180 14.97 34.41 34.51
C VAL A 180 13.77 34.56 35.46
N PRO A 181 12.94 35.63 35.39
CA PRO A 181 11.76 35.74 36.25
C PRO A 181 10.73 34.63 36.02
N LEU A 182 10.56 34.19 34.76
CA LEU A 182 9.70 33.07 34.42
C LEU A 182 10.20 31.78 35.07
N ALA A 183 11.50 31.49 34.95
CA ALA A 183 12.13 30.32 35.57
C ALA A 183 11.98 30.31 37.10
N GLU A 184 12.06 31.47 37.75
CA GLU A 184 11.81 31.58 39.20
C GLU A 184 10.38 31.22 39.57
N ARG A 185 9.38 31.70 38.82
CA ARG A 185 7.97 31.37 39.01
C ARG A 185 7.68 29.89 38.77
N VAL A 186 8.22 29.34 37.68
CA VAL A 186 8.10 27.91 37.34
C VAL A 186 8.66 27.02 38.46
N LEU A 187 9.86 27.34 38.97
CA LEU A 187 10.46 26.60 40.08
C LEU A 187 9.73 26.81 41.42
N ALA A 188 8.99 27.90 41.57
CA ALA A 188 8.17 28.17 42.75
C ALA A 188 6.80 27.44 42.72
N GLY A 189 6.48 26.73 41.62
CA GLY A 189 5.19 26.05 41.49
C GLY A 189 4.04 26.98 41.09
N ASP A 190 4.33 28.09 40.42
CA ASP A 190 3.31 29.01 39.91
C ASP A 190 2.62 28.40 38.68
N ILE A 191 1.34 28.04 38.84
CA ILE A 191 0.52 27.41 37.79
C ILE A 191 0.33 28.35 36.59
N ASP A 192 0.17 29.65 36.80
CA ASP A 192 0.02 30.60 35.69
C ASP A 192 1.30 30.62 34.83
N ALA A 193 2.47 30.46 35.46
CA ALA A 193 3.74 30.36 34.74
C ALA A 193 3.86 29.03 33.98
N TYR A 194 3.24 27.95 34.44
CA TYR A 194 3.20 26.70 33.69
C TYR A 194 2.39 26.83 32.41
N PHE A 195 1.21 27.46 32.48
CA PHE A 195 0.41 27.72 31.30
C PHE A 195 1.10 28.69 30.33
N GLU A 196 1.76 29.73 30.83
CA GLU A 196 2.58 30.64 29.99
C GLU A 196 3.66 29.85 29.21
N VAL A 197 4.35 28.92 29.87
CA VAL A 197 5.35 28.05 29.22
C VAL A 197 4.71 27.10 28.20
N ILE A 198 3.59 26.47 28.54
CA ILE A 198 2.89 25.53 27.66
C ILE A 198 2.37 26.24 26.41
N GLU A 199 1.79 27.42 26.55
CA GLU A 199 1.26 28.22 25.43
C GLU A 199 2.37 28.67 24.47
N GLU A 200 3.53 29.07 25.00
CA GLU A 200 4.66 29.55 24.19
C GLU A 200 5.45 28.40 23.53
N VAL A 201 5.64 27.28 24.24
CA VAL A 201 6.41 26.15 23.72
C VAL A 201 5.56 25.22 22.85
N ALA A 202 4.27 25.11 23.13
CA ALA A 202 3.32 24.25 22.44
C ALA A 202 3.85 22.81 22.25
N PRO A 203 4.15 22.09 23.35
CA PRO A 203 4.92 20.82 23.33
C PRO A 203 4.19 19.64 22.65
N PHE A 204 2.93 19.81 22.26
CA PHE A 204 2.10 18.75 21.67
C PHE A 204 1.62 19.10 20.26
N ASP A 205 2.13 20.17 19.65
CA ASP A 205 1.72 20.59 18.30
C ASP A 205 2.06 19.53 17.25
N ASP A 206 3.21 18.86 17.38
CA ASP A 206 3.59 17.72 16.52
C ASP A 206 2.71 16.49 16.77
N LEU A 207 2.09 16.38 17.94
CA LEU A 207 1.16 15.31 18.28
C LEU A 207 -0.24 15.53 17.72
N LEU A 208 -0.53 16.70 17.14
CA LEU A 208 -1.83 16.99 16.52
C LEU A 208 -2.12 16.12 15.28
N GLU A 209 -1.10 15.50 14.71
CA GLU A 209 -1.23 14.53 13.61
C GLU A 209 -1.69 13.15 14.13
N TYR A 210 -1.32 12.81 15.37
CA TYR A 210 -1.64 11.54 16.00
C TYR A 210 -2.79 11.65 16.98
N GLY A 211 -3.19 12.83 17.42
CA GLY A 211 -4.26 13.07 18.37
C GLY A 211 -4.75 14.50 18.20
N SER A 212 -5.81 14.92 18.89
CA SER A 212 -6.21 16.32 18.82
C SER A 212 -6.94 16.75 20.08
N GLY A 213 -7.20 18.05 20.22
CA GLY A 213 -7.94 18.55 21.37
C GLY A 213 -7.21 18.25 22.67
N PHE A 214 -5.91 18.57 22.71
CA PHE A 214 -5.16 18.52 23.96
C PHE A 214 -5.74 19.58 24.90
N GLU A 215 -6.35 19.14 25.98
CA GLU A 215 -6.82 19.99 27.06
C GLU A 215 -5.90 19.77 28.26
N ILE A 216 -5.33 20.86 28.77
CA ILE A 216 -4.34 20.81 29.84
C ILE A 216 -4.91 21.58 31.02
N GLY A 217 -4.86 20.95 32.20
CA GLY A 217 -5.38 21.51 33.43
C GLY A 217 -4.46 21.18 34.60
N THR A 218 -4.45 22.04 35.61
CA THR A 218 -3.87 21.72 36.90
C THR A 218 -4.39 22.67 37.96
N ASP A 219 -4.72 22.12 39.12
CA ASP A 219 -4.99 22.87 40.35
C ASP A 219 -3.90 22.62 41.41
N ILE A 220 -2.90 21.78 41.10
CA ILE A 220 -1.88 21.30 42.02
C ILE A 220 -0.50 21.41 41.35
N PRO A 221 0.44 22.23 41.86
CA PRO A 221 1.71 22.50 41.19
C PRO A 221 2.57 21.27 40.82
N ASN A 222 2.40 20.12 41.49
CA ASN A 222 3.18 18.91 41.19
C ASN A 222 2.48 17.92 40.26
N ILE A 223 1.24 18.20 39.85
CA ILE A 223 0.41 17.33 39.02
C ILE A 223 -0.09 18.12 37.81
N LEU A 224 0.15 17.61 36.61
CA LEU A 224 -0.46 18.13 35.39
C LEU A 224 -1.50 17.13 34.87
N GLU A 225 -2.71 17.59 34.61
CA GLU A 225 -3.77 16.78 33.99
C GLU A 225 -3.83 17.14 32.50
N ILE A 226 -3.81 16.12 31.64
CA ILE A 226 -3.85 16.27 30.19
C ILE A 226 -4.89 15.31 29.64
N GLU A 227 -5.83 15.84 28.87
CA GLU A 227 -6.75 15.08 28.07
C GLU A 227 -6.41 15.24 26.58
N PHE A 228 -6.54 14.18 25.79
CA PHE A 228 -6.44 14.27 24.34
C PHE A 228 -7.40 13.31 23.64
N GLN A 229 -7.92 13.73 22.49
CA GLN A 229 -8.74 12.91 21.62
C GLN A 229 -7.86 12.05 20.71
N VAL A 230 -8.05 10.75 20.79
CA VAL A 230 -7.28 9.72 20.08
C VAL A 230 -7.60 9.69 18.58
N LYS A 231 -8.87 9.83 18.19
CA LYS A 231 -9.32 9.72 16.79
C LYS A 231 -8.84 8.42 16.10
N SER A 232 -9.07 7.29 16.75
CA SER A 232 -8.54 5.98 16.32
C SER A 232 -8.92 5.61 14.86
N LYS A 233 -10.07 6.09 14.37
CA LYS A 233 -10.55 5.86 13.00
C LYS A 233 -9.84 6.69 11.92
N GLU A 234 -9.27 7.84 12.30
CA GLU A 234 -8.56 8.74 11.38
C GLU A 234 -7.08 8.39 11.33
N VAL A 235 -6.49 8.08 12.49
CA VAL A 235 -5.04 7.85 12.63
C VAL A 235 -4.65 6.41 12.27
N VAL A 236 -5.43 5.42 12.70
CA VAL A 236 -5.10 4.00 12.47
C VAL A 236 -5.80 3.48 11.22
N PRO A 237 -5.07 3.02 10.20
CA PRO A 237 -5.68 2.55 8.97
C PRO A 237 -6.49 1.27 9.17
N GLU A 238 -7.66 1.17 8.53
CA GLU A 238 -8.51 -0.03 8.59
C GLU A 238 -8.04 -1.16 7.65
N ASN A 239 -7.29 -0.79 6.61
CA ASN A 239 -6.79 -1.70 5.59
C ASN A 239 -5.27 -1.79 5.63
N LYS A 240 -4.76 -2.98 5.26
CA LYS A 240 -3.35 -3.24 5.01
C LYS A 240 -3.04 -3.11 3.52
N LEU A 241 -2.10 -2.22 3.20
CA LEU A 241 -1.48 -2.17 1.89
C LEU A 241 -0.30 -3.16 1.81
N SER A 242 -0.17 -3.82 0.67
CA SER A 242 0.93 -4.76 0.38
C SER A 242 1.09 -4.97 -1.12
N LEU A 243 2.23 -5.50 -1.56
CA LEU A 243 2.44 -5.90 -2.95
C LEU A 243 2.02 -7.34 -3.19
N THR A 244 1.33 -7.59 -4.30
CA THR A 244 1.11 -8.94 -4.83
C THR A 244 2.40 -9.51 -5.44
N SER A 245 2.46 -10.82 -5.67
CA SER A 245 3.59 -11.46 -6.37
C SER A 245 3.82 -10.92 -7.79
N SER A 246 2.84 -10.23 -8.38
CA SER A 246 2.93 -9.55 -9.67
C SER A 246 3.40 -8.09 -9.59
N GLY A 247 3.62 -7.55 -8.38
CA GLY A 247 3.98 -6.15 -8.16
C GLY A 247 2.81 -5.16 -8.18
N ALA A 248 1.57 -5.65 -8.29
CA ALA A 248 0.38 -4.80 -8.18
C ALA A 248 0.00 -4.56 -6.71
N LEU A 249 -0.55 -3.40 -6.41
CA LEU A 249 -1.05 -3.02 -5.07
C LEU A 249 -2.19 -3.95 -4.63
N SER A 250 -2.10 -4.44 -3.39
CA SER A 250 -3.12 -5.20 -2.70
C SER A 250 -3.59 -4.40 -1.49
N ASP A 251 -4.86 -4.04 -1.51
CA ASP A 251 -5.57 -3.40 -0.40
C ASP A 251 -6.54 -4.43 0.23
N LYS A 252 -6.32 -4.79 1.50
CA LYS A 252 -7.12 -5.78 2.21
C LYS A 252 -7.45 -5.29 3.62
N PRO A 253 -8.68 -5.52 4.11
CA PRO A 253 -9.04 -5.14 5.47
C PRO A 253 -8.17 -5.88 6.49
N LEU A 254 -7.76 -5.16 7.54
CA LEU A 254 -7.07 -5.76 8.67
C LEU A 254 -7.99 -6.74 9.39
N ALA A 255 -7.38 -7.79 9.94
CA ALA A 255 -8.07 -8.60 10.93
C ALA A 255 -8.38 -7.72 12.15
N LYS A 256 -9.58 -7.85 12.74
CA LYS A 256 -10.00 -7.01 13.89
C LYS A 256 -8.97 -6.96 15.01
N GLY A 257 -8.37 -8.10 15.35
CA GLY A 257 -7.31 -8.16 16.36
C GLY A 257 -6.07 -7.37 16.00
N ALA A 258 -5.64 -7.42 14.74
CA ALA A 258 -4.49 -6.65 14.28
C ALA A 258 -4.78 -5.14 14.32
N TYR A 259 -5.98 -4.72 13.92
CA TYR A 259 -6.40 -3.32 14.03
C TYR A 259 -6.40 -2.84 15.49
N TYR A 260 -7.01 -3.60 16.40
CA TYR A 260 -7.06 -3.17 17.81
C TYR A 260 -5.69 -3.25 18.50
N ASP A 261 -4.84 -4.21 18.15
CA ASP A 261 -3.45 -4.25 18.64
C ASP A 261 -2.70 -2.97 18.18
N LEU A 262 -2.88 -2.52 16.93
CA LEU A 262 -2.32 -1.25 16.45
C LEU A 262 -2.85 -0.05 17.24
N VAL A 263 -4.16 0.02 17.46
CA VAL A 263 -4.79 1.09 18.25
C VAL A 263 -4.26 1.11 19.68
N GLN A 264 -4.04 -0.05 20.30
CA GLN A 264 -3.50 -0.15 21.65
C GLN A 264 -2.07 0.40 21.72
N ASP A 265 -1.21 -0.04 20.81
CA ASP A 265 0.19 0.39 20.73
C ASP A 265 0.28 1.91 20.52
N TYR A 266 -0.50 2.43 19.57
CA TYR A 266 -0.53 3.85 19.25
C TYR A 266 -1.03 4.70 20.44
N VAL A 267 -2.17 4.35 21.06
CA VAL A 267 -2.69 5.08 22.23
C VAL A 267 -1.68 5.07 23.38
N ALA A 268 -1.10 3.91 23.69
CA ALA A 268 -0.12 3.78 24.74
C ALA A 268 1.16 4.58 24.44
N SER A 269 1.59 4.57 23.17
CA SER A 269 2.75 5.29 22.67
C SER A 269 2.55 6.81 22.83
N THR A 270 1.39 7.34 22.44
CA THR A 270 1.05 8.75 22.60
C THR A 270 0.97 9.17 24.07
N ILE A 271 0.35 8.35 24.93
CA ILE A 271 0.31 8.63 26.38
C ILE A 271 1.72 8.77 26.96
N LEU A 272 2.64 7.87 26.59
CA LEU A 272 4.04 7.93 27.07
C LEU A 272 4.76 9.16 26.52
N ARG A 273 4.59 9.51 25.24
CA ARG A 273 5.16 10.72 24.63
C ARG A 273 4.71 11.98 25.36
N VAL A 274 3.40 12.15 25.55
CA VAL A 274 2.80 13.28 26.27
C VAL A 274 3.38 13.40 27.67
N ALA A 275 3.53 12.29 28.40
CA ALA A 275 4.14 12.31 29.73
C ALA A 275 5.61 12.74 29.70
N ARG A 276 6.40 12.18 28.78
CA ARG A 276 7.82 12.52 28.63
C ARG A 276 8.01 14.01 28.33
N ASP A 277 7.24 14.55 27.40
CA ASP A 277 7.35 15.96 27.00
C ASP A 277 6.86 16.89 28.10
N SER A 278 5.82 16.50 28.84
CA SER A 278 5.39 17.22 30.04
C SER A 278 6.51 17.31 31.10
N PHE A 279 7.23 16.20 31.36
CA PHE A 279 8.35 16.18 32.32
C PHE A 279 9.60 16.90 31.81
N ALA A 280 9.81 16.91 30.50
CA ALA A 280 10.88 17.67 29.85
C ALA A 280 10.62 19.18 29.96
N LEU A 281 9.36 19.59 29.83
CA LEU A 281 8.95 20.99 29.84
C LEU A 281 8.89 21.57 31.25
N LEU A 282 8.23 20.91 32.20
CA LEU A 282 7.90 21.48 33.52
C LEU A 282 8.53 20.66 34.65
N PRO A 283 8.86 21.27 35.80
CA PRO A 283 9.43 20.57 36.96
C PRO A 283 8.37 19.88 37.83
N ILE A 284 7.47 19.11 37.21
CA ILE A 284 6.37 18.38 37.87
C ILE A 284 6.74 16.91 38.15
N ASP A 285 6.13 16.29 39.15
CA ASP A 285 6.43 14.89 39.53
C ASP A 285 5.47 13.88 38.90
N THR A 286 4.23 14.32 38.62
CA THR A 286 3.16 13.45 38.14
C THR A 286 2.39 14.10 36.99
N VAL A 287 1.99 13.27 36.03
CA VAL A 287 1.05 13.66 34.97
C VAL A 287 -0.11 12.67 34.97
N LEU A 288 -1.34 13.19 35.01
CA LEU A 288 -2.56 12.43 34.76
C LEU A 288 -2.94 12.58 33.30
N ILE A 289 -3.01 11.48 32.57
CA ILE A 289 -3.31 11.50 31.14
C ILE A 289 -4.60 10.74 30.87
N HIS A 290 -5.52 11.40 30.17
CA HIS A 290 -6.82 10.87 29.78
C HIS A 290 -6.92 10.81 28.25
N ALA A 291 -6.90 9.60 27.69
CA ALA A 291 -7.13 9.38 26.27
C ALA A 291 -8.63 9.18 26.04
N THR A 292 -9.25 10.07 25.26
CA THR A 292 -10.67 10.04 24.94
C THR A 292 -10.92 9.73 23.46
N ASP A 293 -12.05 9.12 23.14
CA ASP A 293 -12.47 8.92 21.75
C ASP A 293 -14.00 8.96 21.66
N ARG A 294 -14.50 9.20 20.45
CA ARG A 294 -15.95 9.21 20.16
C ARG A 294 -16.47 7.81 20.00
N VAL A 295 -17.26 7.38 20.97
CA VAL A 295 -17.87 6.06 20.97
C VAL A 295 -19.37 6.20 20.73
N LEU A 296 -19.89 5.41 19.78
CA LEU A 296 -21.33 5.34 19.54
C LEU A 296 -22.02 4.65 20.72
N ASN A 297 -22.81 5.42 21.47
CA ASN A 297 -23.69 4.86 22.48
C ASN A 297 -24.85 4.15 21.79
N THR A 298 -24.82 2.81 21.76
CA THR A 298 -25.83 2.00 21.06
C THR A 298 -27.24 2.12 21.64
N ALA A 299 -27.39 2.60 22.88
CA ALA A 299 -28.69 2.81 23.51
C ALA A 299 -29.35 4.13 23.07
N THR A 300 -28.56 5.18 22.89
CA THR A 300 -29.06 6.52 22.49
C THR A 300 -28.89 6.79 20.99
N GLY A 301 -28.00 6.07 20.32
CA GLY A 301 -27.59 6.30 18.93
C GLY A 301 -26.70 7.54 18.75
N ILE A 302 -26.22 8.14 19.83
CA ILE A 302 -25.41 9.37 19.83
C ILE A 302 -23.94 9.00 20.05
N GLU A 303 -23.03 9.66 19.35
CA GLU A 303 -21.61 9.57 19.65
C GLU A 303 -21.29 10.42 20.88
N GLU A 304 -20.68 9.80 21.89
CA GLU A 304 -20.31 10.43 23.14
C GLU A 304 -18.79 10.34 23.30
N ASP A 305 -18.17 11.40 23.81
CA ASP A 305 -16.75 11.39 24.14
C ASP A 305 -16.56 10.56 25.41
N MET A 306 -15.85 9.44 25.29
CA MET A 306 -15.62 8.51 26.39
C MET A 306 -14.13 8.36 26.65
N THR A 307 -13.75 8.30 27.94
CA THR A 307 -12.39 7.99 28.34
C THR A 307 -12.10 6.51 28.11
N LEU A 308 -11.10 6.23 27.29
CA LEU A 308 -10.63 4.87 26.96
C LEU A 308 -9.51 4.42 27.89
N VAL A 309 -8.60 5.34 28.20
CA VAL A 309 -7.46 5.10 29.10
C VAL A 309 -7.30 6.31 30.01
N SER A 310 -7.09 6.06 31.29
CA SER A 310 -6.70 7.09 32.25
C SER A 310 -5.51 6.58 33.05
N CYS A 311 -4.39 7.29 32.99
CA CYS A 311 -3.12 6.86 33.58
C CYS A 311 -2.49 7.95 34.44
N ARG A 312 -2.05 7.56 35.64
CA ARG A 312 -1.21 8.38 36.51
C ARG A 312 0.25 7.99 36.31
N ILE A 313 1.01 8.87 35.67
CA ILE A 313 2.40 8.63 35.29
C ILE A 313 3.30 9.45 36.20
N SER A 314 4.31 8.80 36.80
CA SER A 314 5.30 9.47 37.64
C SER A 314 6.64 9.62 36.93
N ARG A 315 7.28 10.79 37.10
CA ARG A 315 8.61 11.09 36.55
C ARG A 315 9.62 10.02 36.93
N TYR A 316 9.64 9.65 38.21
CA TYR A 316 10.53 8.63 38.77
C TYR A 316 10.49 7.29 38.03
N THR A 317 9.30 6.88 37.58
CA THR A 317 9.13 5.60 36.88
C THR A 317 9.51 5.75 35.40
N VAL A 318 9.14 6.86 34.76
CA VAL A 318 9.53 7.18 33.38
C VAL A 318 11.05 7.20 33.20
N GLU A 319 11.80 7.82 34.12
CA GLU A 319 13.26 7.90 34.05
C GLU A 319 13.99 6.54 34.10
N LYS A 320 13.29 5.47 34.49
CA LYS A 320 13.85 4.11 34.54
C LYS A 320 13.52 3.27 33.32
N ILE A 321 12.62 3.73 32.46
CA ILE A 321 12.21 3.00 31.26
C ILE A 321 13.20 3.27 30.14
N ASN A 322 13.61 2.22 29.45
CA ASN A 322 14.38 2.35 28.22
C ASN A 322 13.44 2.40 27.00
N PHE A 323 13.10 3.61 26.58
CA PHE A 323 12.13 3.85 25.50
C PHE A 323 12.59 3.35 24.12
N GLU A 324 13.87 3.03 23.92
CA GLU A 324 14.34 2.48 22.65
C GLU A 324 13.80 1.06 22.37
N PHE A 325 13.56 0.29 23.43
CA PHE A 325 13.25 -1.15 23.35
C PHE A 325 11.96 -1.55 24.06
N VAL A 326 11.25 -0.61 24.68
CA VAL A 326 10.03 -0.90 25.42
C VAL A 326 8.86 -1.09 24.45
N ASP A 327 7.96 -2.03 24.75
CA ASP A 327 6.63 -2.04 24.15
C ASP A 327 5.75 -1.03 24.90
N PRO A 328 5.09 -0.08 24.22
CA PRO A 328 4.37 0.99 24.90
C PRO A 328 3.18 0.47 25.70
N SER A 329 2.48 -0.55 25.21
CA SER A 329 1.32 -1.12 25.89
C SER A 329 1.71 -1.88 27.16
N ASP A 330 2.82 -2.62 27.12
CA ASP A 330 3.41 -3.27 28.30
C ASP A 330 4.00 -2.24 29.27
N ALA A 331 4.60 -1.15 28.77
CA ALA A 331 5.18 -0.10 29.60
C ALA A 331 4.14 0.55 30.52
N LEU A 332 2.90 0.71 30.06
CA LEU A 332 1.80 1.27 30.86
C LEU A 332 1.50 0.45 32.13
N THR A 333 1.85 -0.83 32.16
CA THR A 333 1.66 -1.68 33.36
C THR A 333 2.54 -1.27 34.54
N ASN A 334 3.57 -0.44 34.32
CA ASN A 334 4.39 0.12 35.39
C ASN A 334 3.70 1.27 36.14
N PHE A 335 2.55 1.74 35.65
CA PHE A 335 1.84 2.90 36.17
C PHE A 335 0.45 2.51 36.67
N GLU A 336 -0.15 3.40 37.47
CA GLU A 336 -1.56 3.26 37.84
C GLU A 336 -2.41 3.70 36.66
N CYS A 337 -2.96 2.73 35.93
CA CYS A 337 -3.76 2.95 34.74
C CYS A 337 -5.11 2.24 34.84
N ASN A 338 -6.18 3.01 34.68
CA ASN A 338 -7.49 2.49 34.35
C ASN A 338 -7.52 2.24 32.83
N MET A 339 -7.47 0.97 32.44
CA MET A 339 -7.50 0.54 31.05
C MET A 339 -8.24 -0.80 30.93
N LYS A 340 -9.22 -0.87 30.03
CA LYS A 340 -9.93 -2.11 29.68
C LYS A 340 -9.78 -2.35 28.19
N PHE A 341 -9.08 -3.41 27.82
CA PHE A 341 -8.81 -3.73 26.42
C PHE A 341 -9.14 -5.19 26.08
N LYS A 342 -9.79 -5.40 24.94
CA LYS A 342 -10.08 -6.74 24.39
C LYS A 342 -9.61 -6.80 22.95
N LYS A 343 -8.78 -7.78 22.59
CA LYS A 343 -8.32 -7.99 21.20
C LYS A 343 -9.45 -8.10 20.16
N THR A 344 -10.67 -8.45 20.57
CA THR A 344 -11.82 -8.58 19.65
C THR A 344 -12.66 -7.32 19.51
N ALA A 345 -12.52 -6.36 20.42
CA ALA A 345 -13.41 -5.19 20.53
C ALA A 345 -12.70 -3.85 20.75
N GLY A 346 -11.41 -3.85 21.07
CA GLY A 346 -10.62 -2.67 21.37
C GLY A 346 -10.76 -2.22 22.83
N PHE A 347 -10.63 -0.91 23.04
CA PHE A 347 -10.82 -0.25 24.33
C PHE A 347 -12.29 -0.23 24.74
N GLU A 348 -12.53 -0.41 26.03
CA GLU A 348 -13.83 -0.18 26.66
C GLU A 348 -13.74 1.05 27.57
N PRO A 349 -14.84 1.82 27.72
CA PRO A 349 -14.85 2.99 28.59
C PRO A 349 -14.42 2.69 30.04
N VAL A 350 -13.67 3.62 30.61
CA VAL A 350 -13.14 3.54 31.97
C VAL A 350 -13.40 4.83 32.74
N ASP A 351 -13.38 4.73 34.07
CA ASP A 351 -13.46 5.89 34.95
C ASP A 351 -12.11 6.64 34.97
N ARG A 352 -12.17 7.96 35.07
CA ARG A 352 -10.98 8.80 35.22
C ARG A 352 -10.37 8.63 36.61
N LEU A 353 -9.04 8.58 36.65
CA LEU A 353 -8.29 8.77 37.88
C LEU A 353 -8.42 10.24 38.31
N LEU A 354 -8.48 10.49 39.61
CA LEU A 354 -8.56 11.83 40.18
C LEU A 354 -7.17 12.31 40.66
N PRO A 355 -6.90 13.62 40.70
CA PRO A 355 -5.66 14.20 41.23
C PRO A 355 -5.27 13.73 42.63
#